data_AF-D7KCV6-F1
#
_entry.id   AF-D7KCV6-F1
#
_cell.length_a   1.000
_cell.length_b   1.000
_cell.length_c   1.000
_cell.angle_alpha   90.00
_cell.angle_beta   90.00
_cell.angle_gamma   90.00
#
_symmetry.space_group_name_H-M   'P 1'
#
loop_
_entity.id
_entity.type
_entity.pdbx_description
1 polymer ?
#
loop_
_entity_poly.entity_id
_entity_poly.type
_entity_poly.pdbx_seq_one_letter_code
_entity_poly.pdbx_strand_id
1 'polypeptide(L)'
;MRNLSQVSVAVLLIFSILILGIGVQGKVPCLKRIFNKNNTCAFLRCEANCARKYQGYGDCRPGDRPHDKRDSVFCYCNYPC
;
A
#
# COMPACT_ATOMS: atom_id res chain seq x y z
N MET A 1 27.07 3.93 41.97
CA MET A 1 26.80 2.97 40.87
C MET A 1 25.33 3.02 40.39
N ARG A 2 24.68 4.20 40.31
CA ARG A 2 23.29 4.33 39.80
C ARG A 2 23.20 4.79 38.33
N ASN A 3 24.30 5.34 37.79
CA ASN A 3 24.32 5.96 36.47
C ASN A 3 24.62 4.99 35.30
N LEU A 4 25.23 3.82 35.56
CA LEU A 4 25.50 2.83 34.49
C LEU A 4 24.24 2.15 33.96
N SER A 5 23.28 1.88 34.86
CA SER A 5 22.05 1.18 34.50
C SER A 5 21.13 2.09 33.65
N GLN A 6 21.12 3.39 33.93
CA GLN A 6 20.29 4.36 33.23
C GLN A 6 20.75 4.62 31.79
N VAL A 7 22.08 4.63 31.55
CA VAL A 7 22.66 4.76 30.20
C VAL A 7 22.37 3.51 29.37
N SER A 8 22.46 2.32 29.96
CA SER A 8 22.18 1.06 29.26
C SER A 8 20.72 0.95 28.80
N VAL A 9 19.77 1.38 29.64
CA VAL A 9 18.33 1.40 29.29
C VAL A 9 18.04 2.40 28.18
N ALA A 10 18.64 3.60 28.23
CA ALA A 10 18.47 4.61 27.20
C ALA A 10 18.97 4.14 25.82
N VAL A 11 20.13 3.47 25.77
CA VAL A 11 20.69 2.93 24.52
C VAL A 11 19.79 1.83 23.95
N LEU A 12 19.27 0.93 24.79
CA LEU A 12 18.33 -0.11 24.35
C LEU A 12 17.05 0.48 23.76
N LEU A 13 16.50 1.53 24.38
CA LEU A 13 15.32 2.23 23.87
C LEU A 13 15.59 2.89 22.51
N ILE A 14 16.74 3.54 22.34
CA ILE A 14 17.12 4.16 21.06
C ILE A 14 17.27 3.10 19.96
N PHE A 15 17.91 1.96 20.25
CA PHE A 15 18.02 0.84 19.31
C PHE A 15 16.64 0.25 18.96
N SER A 16 15.73 0.16 19.93
CA SER A 16 14.36 -0.33 19.70
C SER A 16 13.59 0.58 18.72
N ILE A 17 13.69 1.90 18.90
CA ILE A 17 13.03 2.89 18.04
C ILE A 17 13.65 2.89 16.63
N LEU A 18 14.97 2.74 16.53
CA LEU A 18 15.67 2.64 15.24
C LEU A 18 15.23 1.38 14.47
N ILE A 19 15.11 0.22 15.12
CA ILE A 19 14.67 -1.02 14.46
C ILE A 19 13.21 -0.92 14.00
N LEU A 20 12.34 -0.27 14.78
CA LEU A 20 10.97 0.04 14.36
C LEU A 20 10.91 0.97 13.14
N GLY A 21 11.85 1.92 13.01
CA GLY A 21 11.93 2.84 11.87
C GLY A 21 12.45 2.24 10.57
N ILE A 22 13.35 1.25 10.63
CA ILE A 22 14.01 0.67 9.45
C ILE A 22 13.10 -0.37 8.74
N GLY A 23 12.08 -0.90 9.43
CA GLY A 23 11.15 -1.88 8.88
C GLY A 23 10.20 -1.37 7.79
N VAL A 24 10.19 -0.05 7.52
CA VAL A 24 9.35 0.56 6.49
C VAL A 24 10.21 0.98 5.30
N GLN A 25 11.06 0.08 4.77
CA GLN A 25 11.38 0.15 3.35
C GLN A 25 10.09 -0.17 2.58
N GLY A 26 9.25 0.84 2.44
CA GLY A 26 8.03 0.78 1.64
C GLY A 26 8.42 0.42 0.22
N LYS A 27 8.33 -0.86 -0.12
CA LYS A 27 8.38 -1.35 -1.50
C LYS A 27 7.50 -0.41 -2.33
N VAL A 28 8.09 0.17 -3.38
CA VAL A 28 7.36 1.07 -4.28
C VAL A 28 6.11 0.31 -4.74
N PRO A 29 4.89 0.79 -4.44
CA PRO A 29 3.69 0.06 -4.79
C PRO A 29 3.57 0.01 -6.32
N CYS A 30 3.50 -1.20 -6.86
CA CYS A 30 3.11 -1.45 -8.24
C CYS A 30 1.63 -1.10 -8.41
N LEU A 31 1.31 -0.40 -9.51
CA LEU A 31 -0.06 -0.07 -9.88
C LEU A 31 -0.46 -0.84 -11.14
N LYS A 32 -1.55 -1.62 -11.07
CA LYS A 32 -2.11 -2.32 -12.23
C LYS A 32 -3.57 -1.96 -12.44
N ARG A 33 -3.88 -1.37 -13.60
CA ARG A 33 -5.26 -1.18 -14.06
C ARG A 33 -5.89 -2.51 -14.48
N ILE A 34 -7.05 -2.82 -13.92
CA ILE A 34 -7.92 -3.93 -14.30
C ILE A 34 -9.10 -3.39 -15.11
N PHE A 35 -9.29 -3.95 -16.30
CA PHE A 35 -10.46 -3.64 -17.12
C PHE A 35 -11.69 -4.30 -16.49
N ASN A 36 -12.73 -3.51 -16.21
CA ASN A 36 -14.03 -4.04 -15.78
C ASN A 36 -15.04 -3.95 -16.92
N LYS A 37 -15.96 -4.92 -16.98
CA LYS A 37 -17.06 -4.91 -17.94
C LYS A 37 -17.96 -3.70 -17.63
N ASN A 38 -18.35 -2.96 -18.66
CA ASN A 38 -19.21 -1.76 -18.62
C ASN A 38 -18.60 -0.47 -18.05
N ASN A 39 -17.26 -0.36 -17.91
CA ASN A 39 -16.60 0.87 -17.43
C ASN A 39 -17.06 1.37 -16.05
N THR A 40 -17.74 0.52 -15.28
CA THR A 40 -18.21 0.81 -13.92
C THR A 40 -17.39 -0.03 -12.95
N CYS A 41 -16.66 0.60 -12.03
CA CYS A 41 -15.90 -0.10 -11.01
C CYS A 41 -16.81 -0.48 -9.83
N ALA A 42 -16.83 -1.76 -9.47
CA ALA A 42 -17.49 -2.24 -8.25
C ALA A 42 -16.43 -2.42 -7.16
N PHE A 43 -16.38 -1.52 -6.19
CA PHE A 43 -15.30 -1.43 -5.19
C PHE A 43 -15.02 -2.77 -4.50
N LEU A 44 -16.02 -3.41 -3.89
CA LEU A 44 -15.85 -4.69 -3.18
C LEU A 44 -15.28 -5.79 -4.09
N ARG A 45 -15.66 -5.81 -5.37
CA ARG A 45 -15.16 -6.80 -6.34
C ARG A 45 -13.74 -6.47 -6.80
N CYS A 46 -13.43 -5.18 -6.94
CA CYS A 46 -12.10 -4.70 -7.27
C CYS A 46 -11.12 -5.06 -6.14
N GLU A 47 -11.46 -4.69 -4.91
CA GLU A 47 -10.68 -4.96 -3.71
C GLU A 47 -10.43 -6.46 -3.51
N ALA A 48 -11.49 -7.28 -3.54
CA ALA A 48 -11.35 -8.73 -3.37
C ALA A 48 -10.48 -9.39 -4.45
N ASN A 49 -10.58 -8.93 -5.71
CA ASN A 49 -9.73 -9.44 -6.79
C ASN A 49 -8.27 -9.00 -6.61
N CYS A 50 -8.03 -7.75 -6.23
CA CYS A 50 -6.68 -7.24 -6.00
C CYS A 50 -6.01 -7.93 -4.81
N ALA A 51 -6.74 -8.13 -3.71
CA ALA A 51 -6.28 -8.87 -2.54
C ALA A 51 -5.94 -10.32 -2.90
N ARG A 52 -6.81 -11.01 -3.65
CA ARG A 52 -6.60 -12.41 -4.03
C ARG A 52 -5.46 -12.60 -5.03
N LYS A 53 -5.33 -11.72 -6.04
CA LYS A 53 -4.39 -11.92 -7.16
C LYS A 53 -3.02 -11.30 -6.90
N TYR A 54 -2.98 -10.17 -6.22
CA TYR A 54 -1.77 -9.37 -6.06
C TYR A 54 -1.32 -9.22 -4.61
N GLN A 55 -2.07 -9.79 -3.65
CA GLN A 55 -1.83 -9.56 -2.21
C GLN A 55 -1.77 -8.06 -1.87
N GLY A 56 -2.57 -7.28 -2.60
CA GLY A 56 -2.64 -5.83 -2.48
C GLY A 56 -4.07 -5.36 -2.23
N TYR A 57 -4.33 -4.07 -2.46
CA TYR A 57 -5.67 -3.49 -2.33
C TYR A 57 -6.14 -2.90 -3.66
N GLY A 58 -7.45 -2.90 -3.87
CA GLY A 58 -8.08 -2.37 -5.06
C GLY A 58 -8.70 -1.00 -4.79
N ASP A 59 -8.64 -0.12 -5.77
CA ASP A 59 -9.24 1.21 -5.70
C ASP A 59 -9.94 1.55 -7.02
N CYS A 60 -11.06 2.26 -6.93
CA CYS A 60 -11.88 2.65 -8.07
C CYS A 60 -11.60 4.11 -8.42
N ARG A 61 -10.93 4.36 -9.55
CA ARG A 61 -10.50 5.71 -9.97
C ARG A 61 -10.95 6.03 -11.39
N PRO A 62 -11.15 7.32 -11.73
CA PRO A 62 -11.36 7.75 -13.11
C PRO A 62 -10.23 7.27 -14.02
N GLY A 63 -10.56 7.05 -15.28
CA GLY A 63 -9.57 6.71 -16.30
C GLY A 63 -8.53 7.81 -16.49
N ASP A 64 -7.27 7.39 -16.56
CA ASP A 64 -6.08 8.22 -16.72
C ASP A 64 -5.59 8.32 -18.18
N ARG A 65 -6.16 7.51 -19.09
CA ARG A 65 -5.71 7.45 -20.49
C ARG A 65 -6.52 8.42 -21.37
N PRO A 66 -5.93 8.96 -22.44
CA PRO A 66 -6.60 9.90 -23.35
C PRO A 66 -7.90 9.38 -23.99
N HIS A 67 -8.03 8.07 -24.12
CA HIS A 67 -9.17 7.41 -24.75
C HIS A 67 -10.21 6.89 -23.74
N ASP A 68 -10.01 7.12 -22.45
CA ASP A 68 -10.99 6.75 -21.45
C ASP A 68 -12.19 7.69 -21.51
N LYS A 69 -13.42 7.15 -21.38
CA LYS A 69 -14.60 8.01 -21.35
C LYS A 69 -14.61 8.81 -20.04
N ARG A 70 -15.04 10.08 -20.11
CA ARG A 70 -15.00 11.06 -19.02
C ARG A 70 -15.59 10.59 -17.68
N ASP A 71 -16.60 9.72 -17.71
CA ASP A 71 -17.30 9.23 -16.52
C ASP A 71 -17.02 7.75 -16.21
N SER A 72 -16.01 7.17 -16.87
CA SER A 72 -15.63 5.77 -16.65
C SER A 72 -14.75 5.64 -15.42
N VAL A 73 -15.13 4.74 -14.52
CA VAL A 73 -14.35 4.40 -13.33
C VAL A 73 -13.74 3.02 -13.53
N PHE A 74 -12.42 2.92 -13.40
CA PHE A 74 -11.68 1.68 -13.54
C PHE A 74 -11.14 1.19 -12.20
N CYS A 75 -10.92 -0.12 -12.12
CA CYS A 75 -10.29 -0.74 -10.97
C CYS A 75 -8.77 -0.66 -11.11
N TYR A 76 -8.07 -0.23 -10.07
CA TYR A 76 -6.62 -0.20 -9.99
C TYR A 76 -6.17 -1.00 -8.76
N CYS A 77 -5.30 -1.99 -8.96
CA CYS A 77 -4.66 -2.71 -7.86
C CYS A 77 -3.34 -2.05 -7.49
N ASN A 78 -3.19 -1.71 -6.22
CA ASN A 78 -1.93 -1.32 -5.61
C ASN A 78 -1.39 -2.52 -4.85
N TYR A 79 -0.15 -2.93 -5.15
CA TYR A 79 0.45 -4.11 -4.54
C TYR A 79 1.96 -3.95 -4.42
N PRO A 80 2.62 -4.66 -3.49
CA PRO A 80 4.07 -4.65 -3.41
C PRO A 80 4.68 -5.24 -4.69
N CYS A 81 5.55 -4.47 -5.36
CA CYS A 81 6.64 -5.07 -6.13
C CYS A 81 7.68 -5.61 -5.12
#